data_AF-I4I567-F1
#
_entry.id   AF-I4I567-F1
#
_cell.length_a   1.000
_cell.length_b   1.000
_cell.length_c   1.000
_cell.angle_alpha   90.00
_cell.angle_beta   90.00
_cell.angle_gamma   90.00
#
_symmetry.space_group_name_H-M   'P 1'
#
loop_
_entity.id
_entity.type
_entity.pdbx_description
1 polymer ?
#
loop_
_entity_poly.entity_id
_entity_poly.type
_entity_poly.pdbx_seq_one_letter_code
_entity_poly.pdbx_strand_id
1 'polypeptide(L)'
;MNKLLGRAIERAEKDLGARDSKLWWNSRELNTLRKEADTNRQNAIEQLKSLRGFYRHAHWLLGRFPDAKLRDVEGLVKVVDREELQANDWSLTPGRYVGVSPEEEDEGFDFEETLREIHLELNDLNSEAIRLADEIAKNFEGLGI
;
A
#
# COMPACT_ATOMS: atom_id res chain seq x y z
N MET A 1 1.52 7.35 -20.15
CA MET A 1 1.60 8.54 -21.02
C MET A 1 3.05 8.94 -21.34
N ASN A 2 3.91 9.31 -20.38
CA ASN A 2 5.33 9.69 -20.63
C ASN A 2 6.15 8.61 -21.37
N LYS A 3 6.09 7.34 -20.93
CA LYS A 3 6.84 6.24 -21.59
C LYS A 3 6.43 6.03 -23.06
N LEU A 4 5.15 6.25 -23.41
CA LEU A 4 4.66 6.09 -24.78
C LEU A 4 5.09 7.27 -25.66
N LEU A 5 4.99 8.50 -25.14
CA LEU A 5 5.47 9.70 -25.84
C LEU A 5 6.98 9.64 -26.10
N GLY A 6 7.75 9.23 -25.09
CA GLY A 6 9.21 9.03 -25.24
C GLY A 6 9.55 7.98 -26.29
N ARG A 7 8.87 6.83 -26.28
CA ARG A 7 9.05 5.78 -27.30
C ARG A 7 8.64 6.24 -28.70
N ALA A 8 7.58 7.05 -28.82
CA ALA A 8 7.13 7.58 -30.09
C ALA A 8 8.14 8.55 -30.70
N ILE A 9 8.71 9.45 -29.89
CA ILE A 9 9.79 10.36 -30.32
C ILE A 9 11.04 9.56 -30.71
N GLU A 10 11.43 8.58 -29.90
CA GLU A 10 12.60 7.75 -30.17
C GLU A 10 12.47 6.96 -31.48
N ARG A 11 11.30 6.35 -31.71
CA ARG A 11 10.98 5.66 -32.96
C ARG A 11 10.98 6.61 -34.17
N ALA A 12 10.40 7.80 -34.02
CA ALA A 12 10.39 8.80 -35.08
C ALA A 12 11.82 9.23 -35.47
N GLU A 13 12.68 9.49 -34.47
CA GLU A 13 14.04 9.94 -34.73
C GLU A 13 15.00 8.84 -35.20
N LYS A 14 14.89 7.62 -34.66
CA LYS A 14 15.82 6.51 -34.95
C LYS A 14 15.38 5.63 -36.11
N ASP A 15 14.09 5.32 -36.19
CA ASP A 15 13.59 4.31 -37.13
C ASP A 15 12.97 4.94 -38.39
N LEU A 16 12.49 6.18 -38.29
CA LEU A 16 11.77 6.88 -39.38
C LEU A 16 12.51 8.10 -39.94
N GLY A 17 13.75 8.36 -39.48
CA GLY A 17 14.60 9.44 -40.02
C GLY A 17 14.04 10.85 -39.81
N ALA A 18 13.21 11.07 -38.79
CA ALA A 18 12.51 12.34 -38.62
C ALA A 18 13.46 13.54 -38.47
N ARG A 19 14.69 13.33 -37.99
CA ARG A 19 15.71 14.39 -37.84
C ARG A 19 16.09 15.08 -39.15
N ASP A 20 15.92 14.40 -40.29
CA ASP A 20 16.26 14.94 -41.61
C ASP A 20 15.10 15.72 -42.24
N SER A 21 13.91 15.69 -41.61
CA SER A 21 12.72 16.38 -42.09
C SER A 21 12.72 17.85 -41.68
N LYS A 22 12.45 18.74 -42.65
CA LYS A 22 12.24 20.17 -42.39
C LYS A 22 10.99 20.48 -41.55
N LEU A 23 10.09 19.51 -41.40
CA LEU A 23 8.88 19.61 -40.59
C LEU A 23 9.08 19.11 -39.16
N TRP A 24 10.25 18.52 -38.84
CA TRP A 24 10.53 17.97 -37.52
C TRP A 24 11.07 19.04 -36.58
N TRP A 25 10.61 19.00 -35.32
CA TRP A 25 11.10 19.89 -34.29
C TRP A 25 12.55 19.58 -33.93
N ASN A 26 13.27 20.60 -33.47
CA ASN A 26 14.64 20.44 -33.00
C ASN A 26 14.67 19.44 -31.81
N SER A 27 15.53 18.41 -31.89
CA SER A 27 15.63 17.38 -30.83
C SER A 27 15.92 17.93 -29.43
N ARG A 28 16.63 19.07 -29.33
CA ARG A 28 16.87 19.74 -28.03
C ARG A 28 15.59 20.36 -27.49
N GLU A 29 14.84 21.04 -28.35
CA GLU A 29 13.55 21.66 -28.02
C GLU A 29 12.51 20.61 -27.63
N LEU A 30 12.42 19.50 -28.38
CA LEU A 30 11.59 18.33 -28.04
C LEU A 30 11.90 17.78 -26.65
N ASN A 31 13.18 17.65 -26.31
CA ASN A 31 13.59 17.17 -24.99
C ASN A 31 13.24 18.15 -23.86
N THR A 32 13.36 19.47 -24.10
CA THR A 32 12.92 20.49 -23.15
C THR A 32 11.42 20.43 -22.93
N LEU A 33 10.63 20.47 -24.01
CA LEU A 33 9.16 20.39 -23.95
C LEU A 33 8.68 19.11 -23.25
N ARG A 34 9.36 17.98 -23.50
CA ARG A 34 9.07 16.72 -22.79
C ARG A 34 9.29 16.85 -21.29
N LYS A 35 10.42 17.41 -20.85
CA LYS A 35 10.73 17.60 -19.42
C LYS A 35 9.74 18.56 -18.75
N GLU A 36 9.35 19.63 -19.44
CA GLU A 36 8.34 20.57 -18.97
C GLU A 36 6.97 19.90 -18.84
N ALA A 37 6.54 19.13 -19.85
CA ALA A 37 5.30 18.36 -19.79
C ALA A 37 5.30 17.35 -18.63
N ASP A 38 6.44 16.69 -18.39
CA ASP A 38 6.59 15.76 -17.26
C ASP A 38 6.52 16.45 -15.91
N THR A 39 7.15 17.61 -15.79
CA THR A 39 7.09 18.45 -14.58
C THR A 39 5.67 18.92 -14.33
N ASN A 40 4.98 19.44 -15.35
CA ASN A 40 3.60 19.90 -15.26
C ASN A 40 2.65 18.76 -14.86
N ARG A 41 2.82 17.58 -15.46
CA ARG A 41 2.06 16.38 -15.09
C ARG A 41 2.29 16.00 -13.63
N GLN A 42 3.55 16.02 -13.16
CA GLN A 42 3.85 15.67 -11.78
C GLN A 42 3.21 16.66 -10.81
N ASN A 43 3.31 17.96 -11.09
CA ASN A 43 2.67 19.01 -10.30
C ASN A 43 1.15 18.83 -10.24
N ALA A 44 0.50 18.54 -11.38
CA ALA A 44 -0.93 18.26 -11.43
C ALA A 44 -1.31 17.03 -10.59
N ILE A 45 -0.50 15.96 -10.63
CA ILE A 45 -0.73 14.76 -9.81
C ILE A 45 -0.60 15.08 -8.32
N GLU A 46 0.41 15.83 -7.90
CA GLU A 46 0.57 16.19 -6.48
C GLU A 46 -0.62 17.00 -5.97
N GLN A 47 -1.13 17.93 -6.77
CA GLN A 47 -2.35 18.67 -6.43
C GLN A 47 -3.56 17.74 -6.27
N LEU A 48 -3.73 16.78 -7.19
CA LEU A 48 -4.82 15.82 -7.13
C LEU A 48 -4.70 14.82 -5.97
N LYS A 49 -3.49 14.48 -5.54
CA LYS A 49 -3.28 13.56 -4.40
C LYS A 49 -3.89 14.10 -3.11
N SER A 50 -3.76 15.40 -2.85
CA SER A 50 -4.35 16.04 -1.66
C SER A 50 -5.87 15.93 -1.67
N LEU A 51 -6.51 16.33 -2.78
CA LEU A 51 -7.96 16.24 -2.95
C LEU A 51 -8.46 14.79 -2.84
N ARG A 52 -7.76 13.84 -3.47
CA ARG A 52 -8.07 12.41 -3.38
C ARG A 52 -8.04 11.92 -1.93
N GLY A 53 -7.09 12.39 -1.12
CA GLY A 53 -7.00 12.07 0.30
C GLY A 53 -8.25 12.51 1.07
N PHE A 54 -8.66 13.77 0.90
CA PHE A 54 -9.88 14.29 1.52
C PHE A 54 -11.12 13.54 1.05
N TYR A 55 -11.25 13.30 -0.25
CA TYR A 55 -12.37 12.53 -0.79
C TYR A 55 -12.43 11.12 -0.21
N ARG A 56 -11.30 10.42 -0.12
CA ARG A 56 -11.25 9.08 0.48
C ARG A 56 -11.69 9.09 1.94
N HIS A 57 -11.22 10.05 2.74
CA HIS A 57 -11.63 10.16 4.15
C HIS A 57 -13.12 10.52 4.29
N ALA A 58 -13.62 11.45 3.47
CA ALA A 58 -15.02 11.82 3.46
C ALA A 58 -15.91 10.64 3.02
N HIS A 59 -15.53 9.94 1.97
CA HIS A 59 -16.24 8.75 1.49
C HIS A 59 -16.25 7.64 2.57
N TRP A 60 -15.11 7.39 3.22
CA TRP A 60 -15.02 6.41 4.31
C TRP A 60 -15.94 6.77 5.48
N LEU A 61 -15.97 8.04 5.89
CA LEU A 61 -16.78 8.53 7.00
C LEU A 61 -18.27 8.51 6.64
N LEU A 62 -18.65 9.07 5.49
CA LEU A 62 -20.05 9.18 5.07
C LEU A 62 -20.67 7.82 4.74
N GLY A 63 -19.89 6.87 4.20
CA GLY A 63 -20.35 5.49 3.99
C GLY A 63 -20.69 4.79 5.31
N ARG A 64 -19.92 5.07 6.38
CA ARG A 64 -20.10 4.46 7.70
C ARG A 64 -21.09 5.23 8.59
N PHE A 65 -21.27 6.53 8.39
CA PHE A 65 -22.17 7.41 9.16
C PHE A 65 -23.02 8.30 8.24
N PRO A 66 -23.99 7.73 7.51
CA PRO A 66 -24.74 8.44 6.46
C PRO A 66 -25.57 9.61 7.00
N ASP A 67 -26.09 9.49 8.22
CA ASP A 67 -26.91 10.54 8.87
C ASP A 67 -26.08 11.52 9.71
N ALA A 68 -24.74 11.47 9.62
CA ALA A 68 -23.81 12.23 10.46
C ALA A 68 -24.07 12.08 11.98
N LYS A 69 -24.65 10.94 12.37
CA LYS A 69 -24.90 10.54 13.76
C LYS A 69 -24.09 9.31 14.08
N LEU A 70 -23.66 9.22 15.34
CA LEU A 70 -23.05 8.00 15.84
C LEU A 70 -24.07 6.86 15.72
N ARG A 71 -23.64 5.77 15.10
CA ARG A 71 -24.36 4.50 15.02
C ARG A 71 -23.35 3.38 15.19
N ASP A 72 -23.85 2.21 15.52
CA ASP A 72 -22.99 1.04 15.65
C ASP A 72 -22.48 0.64 14.26
N VAL A 73 -21.17 0.38 14.18
CA VAL A 73 -20.46 -0.08 12.99
C VAL A 73 -19.55 -1.22 13.43
N GLU A 74 -19.83 -2.43 12.95
CA GLU A 74 -19.07 -3.64 13.29
C GLU A 74 -17.57 -3.45 13.01
N GLY A 75 -16.73 -3.90 13.95
CA GLY A 75 -15.28 -3.72 13.91
C GLY A 75 -14.78 -2.29 14.10
N LEU A 76 -15.66 -1.28 14.26
CA LEU A 76 -15.27 0.12 14.43
C LEU A 76 -15.79 0.78 15.71
N VAL A 77 -17.11 0.81 15.95
CA VAL A 77 -17.69 1.52 17.10
C VAL A 77 -19.03 0.94 17.51
N LYS A 78 -19.33 0.95 18.81
CA LYS A 78 -20.64 0.62 19.37
C LYS A 78 -20.97 1.55 20.52
N VAL A 79 -22.22 2.02 20.58
CA VAL A 79 -22.75 2.73 21.76
C VAL A 79 -23.28 1.70 22.73
N VAL A 80 -22.77 1.73 23.97
CA VAL A 80 -23.13 0.78 25.02
C VAL A 80 -23.73 1.51 26.22
N ASP A 81 -24.78 0.95 26.81
CA ASP A 81 -25.38 1.45 28.04
C ASP A 81 -24.69 0.88 29.29
N ARG A 82 -25.14 1.30 30.47
CA ARG A 82 -24.51 0.88 31.73
C ARG A 82 -24.83 -0.57 32.06
N GLU A 83 -25.98 -1.05 31.62
CA GLU A 83 -26.46 -2.40 31.79
C GLU A 83 -25.58 -3.39 31.01
N GLU A 84 -25.28 -3.09 29.74
CA GLU A 84 -24.35 -3.87 28.90
C GLU A 84 -22.91 -3.81 29.43
N LEU A 85 -22.45 -2.64 29.89
CA LEU A 85 -21.15 -2.50 30.55
C LEU A 85 -21.05 -3.36 31.81
N GLN A 86 -22.07 -3.34 32.67
CA GLN A 86 -22.11 -4.15 33.88
C GLN A 86 -22.10 -5.64 33.56
N ALA A 87 -22.85 -6.07 32.54
CA ALA A 87 -22.85 -7.46 32.07
C ALA A 87 -21.48 -7.92 31.53
N ASN A 88 -20.63 -6.98 31.11
CA ASN A 88 -19.26 -7.20 30.64
C ASN A 88 -18.19 -6.84 31.69
N ASP A 89 -18.53 -6.96 32.97
CA ASP A 89 -17.63 -6.71 34.12
C ASP A 89 -17.00 -5.31 34.10
N TRP A 90 -17.72 -4.31 33.56
CA TRP A 90 -17.24 -2.94 33.38
C TRP A 90 -15.97 -2.82 32.53
N SER A 91 -15.66 -3.85 31.72
CA SER A 91 -14.51 -3.83 30.83
C SER A 91 -14.70 -2.78 29.74
N LEU A 92 -13.69 -1.93 29.49
CA LEU A 92 -13.73 -0.93 28.41
C LEU A 92 -13.01 -1.41 27.15
N THR A 93 -12.67 -2.70 27.06
CA THR A 93 -11.99 -3.27 25.89
C THR A 93 -12.95 -3.28 24.70
N PRO A 94 -12.70 -2.52 23.62
CA PRO A 94 -13.65 -2.36 22.51
C PRO A 94 -14.07 -3.67 21.85
N GLY A 95 -13.14 -4.64 21.75
CA GLY A 95 -13.41 -5.95 21.14
C GLY A 95 -14.53 -6.75 21.81
N ARG A 96 -14.93 -6.43 23.05
CA ARG A 96 -16.08 -7.06 23.71
C ARG A 96 -17.44 -6.60 23.17
N TYR A 97 -17.47 -5.43 22.51
CA TYR A 97 -18.71 -4.76 22.12
C TYR A 97 -18.86 -4.61 20.61
N VAL A 98 -17.74 -4.34 19.94
CA VAL A 98 -17.72 -3.81 18.56
C VAL A 98 -17.85 -4.92 17.51
N GLY A 99 -17.69 -6.19 17.88
CA GLY A 99 -17.70 -7.31 16.92
C GLY A 99 -16.52 -7.28 15.96
N VAL A 100 -16.62 -8.00 14.85
CA VAL A 100 -15.59 -8.07 13.80
C VAL A 100 -16.17 -7.44 12.53
N SER A 101 -15.42 -6.56 11.88
CA SER A 101 -15.82 -6.03 10.58
C SER A 101 -15.97 -7.20 9.60
N PRO A 102 -17.03 -7.25 8.76
CA PRO A 102 -17.08 -8.18 7.65
C PRO A 102 -15.78 -8.08 6.84
N GLU A 103 -15.20 -9.22 6.46
CA GLU A 103 -14.05 -9.24 5.56
C GLU A 103 -14.46 -8.57 4.24
N GLU A 104 -13.81 -7.45 3.92
CA GLU A 104 -13.84 -6.93 2.54
C GLU A 104 -12.96 -7.91 1.74
N GLU A 105 -13.56 -8.72 0.86
CA GLU A 105 -12.81 -9.56 -0.08
C GLU A 105 -11.91 -8.65 -0.92
N ASP A 106 -10.61 -8.61 -0.60
CA ASP A 106 -9.63 -7.98 -1.46
C ASP A 106 -9.43 -8.90 -2.66
N GLU A 107 -10.19 -8.65 -3.74
CA GLU A 107 -10.13 -9.41 -5.01
C GLU A 107 -8.70 -9.49 -5.59
N GLY A 108 -7.76 -8.66 -5.11
CA GLY A 108 -6.35 -8.68 -5.50
C GLY A 108 -5.39 -9.41 -4.56
N PHE A 109 -5.86 -9.94 -3.42
CA PHE A 109 -4.99 -10.60 -2.44
C PHE A 109 -4.87 -12.11 -2.72
N ASP A 110 -3.67 -12.54 -3.12
CA ASP A 110 -3.36 -13.97 -3.30
C ASP A 110 -2.93 -14.60 -1.97
N PHE A 111 -3.91 -15.21 -1.29
CA PHE A 111 -3.70 -15.95 -0.04
C PHE A 111 -2.71 -17.10 -0.20
N GLU A 112 -2.72 -17.79 -1.35
CA GLU A 112 -1.89 -18.97 -1.57
C GLU A 112 -0.42 -18.59 -1.75
N GLU A 113 -0.15 -17.53 -2.53
CA GLU A 113 1.18 -16.95 -2.68
C GLU A 113 1.71 -16.46 -1.32
N THR A 114 0.92 -15.66 -0.60
CA THR A 114 1.33 -15.12 0.72
C THR A 114 1.63 -16.24 1.73
N LEU A 115 0.80 -17.28 1.80
CA LEU A 115 1.04 -18.41 2.69
C LEU A 115 2.30 -19.20 2.32
N ARG A 116 2.59 -19.35 1.03
CA ARG A 116 3.83 -19.99 0.57
C ARG A 116 5.06 -19.15 0.96
N GLU A 117 5.02 -17.85 0.78
CA GLU A 117 6.09 -16.94 1.18
C GLU A 117 6.36 -17.04 2.69
N ILE A 118 5.31 -16.96 3.51
CA ILE A 118 5.42 -17.11 4.98
C ILE A 118 6.00 -18.48 5.35
N HIS A 119 5.60 -19.55 4.66
CA HIS A 119 6.11 -20.89 4.96
C HIS A 119 7.60 -21.04 4.61
N LEU A 120 8.04 -20.44 3.51
CA LEU A 120 9.46 -20.41 3.14
C LEU A 120 10.27 -19.62 4.16
N GLU A 121 9.80 -18.42 4.51
CA GLU A 121 10.44 -17.58 5.53
C GLU A 121 10.55 -18.30 6.89
N LEU A 122 9.50 -19.00 7.31
CA LEU A 122 9.50 -19.78 8.54
C LEU A 122 10.54 -20.92 8.51
N ASN A 123 10.70 -21.60 7.38
CA ASN A 123 11.70 -22.67 7.23
C ASN A 123 13.13 -22.12 7.28
N ASP A 124 13.37 -20.94 6.68
CA ASP A 124 14.66 -20.26 6.73
C ASP A 124 14.99 -19.84 8.17
N LEU A 125 14.03 -19.23 8.87
CA LEU A 125 14.18 -18.85 10.28
C LEU A 125 14.47 -20.05 11.18
N ASN A 126 13.81 -21.19 10.95
CA ASN A 126 14.08 -22.42 11.70
C ASN A 126 15.49 -22.95 11.45
N SER A 127 15.94 -22.93 10.19
CA SER A 127 17.29 -23.37 9.82
C SER A 127 18.36 -22.49 10.47
N GLU A 128 18.14 -21.18 10.49
CA GLU A 128 19.03 -20.22 11.15
C GLU A 128 19.03 -20.39 12.68
N ALA A 129 17.86 -20.66 13.28
CA ALA A 129 17.75 -20.94 14.71
C ALA A 129 18.54 -22.19 15.11
N ILE A 130 18.48 -23.26 14.32
CA ILE A 130 19.29 -24.48 14.54
C ILE A 130 20.77 -24.16 14.44
N ARG A 131 21.19 -23.44 13.40
CA ARG A 131 22.59 -23.04 13.21
C ARG A 131 23.12 -22.23 14.40
N LEU A 132 22.34 -21.27 14.88
CA LEU A 132 22.69 -20.44 16.04
C LEU A 132 22.75 -21.28 17.32
N ALA A 133 21.83 -22.23 17.52
CA ALA A 133 21.86 -23.13 18.66
C ALA A 133 23.14 -23.98 18.69
N ASP A 134 23.56 -24.53 17.53
CA ASP A 134 24.82 -25.27 17.40
C ASP A 134 26.04 -24.40 17.68
N GLU A 135 26.04 -23.15 17.19
CA GLU A 135 27.12 -22.20 17.41
C GLU A 135 27.24 -21.82 18.90
N ILE A 136 26.10 -21.61 19.57
CA ILE A 136 26.03 -21.37 21.01
C ILE A 136 26.59 -22.58 21.77
N ALA A 137 26.18 -23.80 21.43
CA ALA A 137 26.66 -25.02 22.09
C ALA A 137 28.18 -25.18 21.98
N LYS A 138 28.75 -24.98 20.79
CA LYS A 138 30.21 -25.01 20.58
C LYS A 138 30.96 -23.94 21.38
N ASN A 139 30.38 -22.75 21.50
CA ASN A 139 30.96 -21.68 22.29
C ASN A 139 30.98 -22.02 23.78
N PHE A 140 29.94 -22.69 24.31
CA PHE A 140 29.93 -23.18 25.70
C PHE A 140 30.97 -24.29 25.94
N GLU A 141 31.09 -25.26 25.03
CA GLU A 141 32.14 -26.28 25.09
C GLU A 141 33.54 -25.67 25.13
N GLY A 142 33.78 -24.63 24.32
CA GLY A 142 35.05 -23.89 24.29
C GLY A 142 35.34 -23.09 25.57
N LEU A 143 34.31 -22.76 26.36
CA LEU A 143 34.41 -22.11 27.67
C LEU A 143 34.55 -23.11 28.82
N GLY A 144 34.49 -24.42 28.55
CA GLY A 144 34.65 -25.48 29.54
C GLY A 144 33.42 -25.68 30.45
N ILE A 145 32.23 -25.32 29.97
CA ILE A 145 30.93 -25.51 30.65
C ILE A 145 30.00 -26.31 29.75
#